data_AF-A0A813KVY3-F1
#
_entry.id   AF-A0A813KVY3-F1
#
_cell.length_a   1.000
_cell.length_b   1.000
_cell.length_c   1.000
_cell.angle_alpha   90.00
_cell.angle_beta   90.00
_cell.angle_gamma   90.00
#
_symmetry.space_group_name_H-M   'P 1'
#
loop_
_entity.id
_entity.type
_entity.pdbx_description
1 polymer ?
#
loop_
_entity_poly.entity_id
_entity_poly.type
_entity_poly.pdbx_seq_one_letter_code
_entity_poly.pdbx_strand_id
1 'polypeptide(L)'
;MLNFIPKMSPSVSLLYGKRPLQRIAIGAKKQQLEIPLAVVADIPSLVDMSVSYVGNKYNALPWKDFVDIKLDARNLIEADVKSALTDLDWFGKVNALYAGKQTEAEIDVAAKTIGAIKPESHPDLEVVRDRQVSHRPDVTLSDLLK
;
A
#
# COMPACT_ATOMS: atom_id res chain seq x y z
N MET A 1 4.28 -5.92 -31.35
CA MET A 1 4.38 -4.63 -32.07
C MET A 1 5.63 -4.59 -32.95
N LEU A 2 5.63 -3.75 -33.99
CA LEU A 2 6.79 -3.50 -34.87
C LEU A 2 7.57 -2.25 -34.40
N ASN A 3 8.86 -2.15 -34.76
CA ASN A 3 9.70 -1.01 -34.43
C ASN A 3 9.55 0.14 -35.44
N PHE A 4 8.36 0.74 -35.49
CA PHE A 4 8.02 1.82 -36.41
C PHE A 4 7.39 2.97 -35.62
N ILE A 5 8.19 4.01 -35.35
CA ILE A 5 7.72 5.22 -34.70
C ILE A 5 7.45 6.27 -35.75
N PRO A 6 6.20 6.79 -35.84
CA PRO A 6 5.89 7.85 -36.80
C PRO A 6 6.65 9.13 -36.45
N LYS A 7 7.13 9.85 -37.46
CA LYS A 7 7.75 11.17 -37.25
C LYS A 7 6.72 12.18 -36.77
N MET A 8 7.16 13.08 -35.89
CA MET A 8 6.30 14.10 -35.26
C MET A 8 6.13 15.36 -36.11
N SER A 9 6.79 15.40 -37.28
CA SER A 9 6.65 16.51 -38.22
C SER A 9 5.19 16.64 -38.69
N PRO A 10 4.65 17.86 -38.84
CA PRO A 10 3.26 18.07 -39.26
C PRO A 10 2.88 17.42 -40.60
N SER A 11 3.87 17.19 -41.48
CA SER A 11 3.69 16.50 -42.77
C SER A 11 3.43 14.99 -42.65
N VAL A 12 3.75 14.37 -41.51
CA VAL A 12 3.55 12.94 -41.26
C VAL A 12 2.48 12.75 -40.20
N SER A 13 2.61 13.44 -39.07
CA SER A 13 1.69 13.35 -37.93
C SER A 13 1.03 14.71 -37.69
N LEU A 14 0.00 15.01 -38.50
CA LEU A 14 -0.74 16.25 -38.41
C LEU A 14 -1.41 16.38 -37.03
N LEU A 15 -1.32 17.57 -36.42
CA LEU A 15 -1.85 17.90 -35.09
C LEU A 15 -1.18 17.18 -33.91
N TYR A 16 -0.04 16.49 -34.11
CA TYR A 16 0.72 15.99 -32.98
C TYR A 16 1.11 17.13 -32.03
N GLY A 17 0.98 16.90 -30.73
CA GLY A 17 1.31 17.88 -29.69
C GLY A 17 0.34 19.06 -29.56
N LYS A 18 -0.71 19.16 -30.39
CA LYS A 18 -1.72 20.24 -30.27
C LYS A 18 -2.69 20.03 -29.11
N ARG A 19 -2.82 18.80 -28.62
CA ARG A 19 -3.63 18.42 -27.46
C ARG A 19 -2.76 17.63 -26.47
N PRO A 20 -3.04 17.68 -25.16
CA PRO A 20 -2.25 16.99 -24.14
C PRO A 20 -2.55 15.48 -24.06
N LEU A 21 -3.27 14.92 -25.03
CA LEU A 21 -3.76 13.53 -25.03
C LEU A 21 -3.57 12.91 -26.40
N GLN A 22 -3.26 11.61 -26.41
CA GLN A 22 -3.38 10.73 -27.56
C GLN A 22 -4.49 9.71 -27.32
N ARG A 23 -5.11 9.24 -28.39
CA ARG A 23 -6.19 8.25 -28.31
C ARG A 23 -5.91 7.11 -29.27
N ILE A 24 -6.08 5.88 -28.80
CA ILE A 24 -5.92 4.68 -29.61
C ILE A 24 -7.15 3.78 -29.46
N ALA A 25 -7.45 3.02 -30.52
CA ALA A 25 -8.48 1.99 -30.50
C ALA A 25 -7.82 0.61 -30.41
N ILE A 26 -8.22 -0.19 -29.42
CA ILE A 26 -7.55 -1.45 -29.05
C ILE A 26 -8.48 -2.65 -29.35
N GLY A 27 -7.89 -3.67 -29.98
CA GLY A 27 -8.52 -4.97 -30.22
C GLY A 27 -9.69 -4.94 -31.22
N ALA A 28 -10.34 -6.09 -31.40
CA ALA A 28 -11.45 -6.25 -32.33
C ALA A 28 -12.67 -5.38 -31.96
N LYS A 29 -12.86 -5.11 -30.66
CA LYS A 29 -13.96 -4.30 -30.14
C LYS A 29 -13.71 -2.79 -30.22
N LYS A 30 -12.52 -2.35 -30.68
CA LYS A 30 -12.12 -0.94 -30.79
C LYS A 30 -12.31 -0.16 -29.48
N GLN A 31 -11.89 -0.75 -28.36
CA GLN A 31 -11.93 -0.06 -27.08
C GLN A 31 -11.05 1.19 -27.14
N GLN A 32 -11.57 2.33 -26.70
CA GLN A 32 -10.83 3.58 -26.71
C GLN A 32 -9.97 3.68 -25.46
N LEU A 33 -8.68 3.96 -25.65
CA LEU A 33 -7.75 4.28 -24.56
C LEU A 33 -7.18 5.67 -24.79
N GLU A 34 -7.24 6.50 -23.76
CA GLU A 34 -6.62 7.83 -23.74
C GLU A 34 -5.28 7.76 -23.00
N ILE A 35 -4.24 8.29 -23.62
CA ILE A 35 -2.88 8.29 -23.09
C ILE A 35 -2.43 9.75 -22.96
N PRO A 36 -2.03 10.20 -21.76
CA PRO A 36 -1.43 11.51 -21.59
C PRO A 36 -0.22 11.68 -22.49
N LEU A 37 -0.14 12.80 -23.20
CA LEU A 37 0.99 13.07 -24.10
C LEU A 37 2.31 13.06 -23.35
N ALA A 38 2.32 13.49 -22.08
CA ALA A 38 3.50 13.47 -21.22
C ALA A 38 4.10 12.07 -21.03
N VAL A 39 3.33 10.99 -21.17
CA VAL A 39 3.83 9.60 -21.06
C VAL A 39 4.50 9.14 -22.36
N VAL A 40 4.14 9.76 -23.49
CA VAL A 40 4.61 9.35 -24.84
C VAL A 40 5.60 10.37 -25.42
N ALA A 41 5.78 11.52 -24.77
CA ALA A 41 6.60 12.63 -25.26
C ALA A 41 8.09 12.27 -25.36
N ASP A 42 8.51 11.29 -24.56
CA ASP A 42 9.90 10.84 -24.42
C ASP A 42 10.29 9.92 -25.58
N ILE A 43 9.33 9.17 -26.13
CA ILE A 43 9.58 8.17 -27.17
C ILE A 43 10.21 8.81 -28.44
N PRO A 44 9.69 9.93 -28.98
CA PRO A 44 10.29 10.58 -30.14
C PRO A 44 11.73 11.07 -29.95
N SER A 45 12.18 11.35 -28.73
CA SER A 45 13.57 11.82 -28.49
C SER A 45 14.59 10.69 -28.44
N LEU A 46 14.14 9.46 -28.18
CA LEU A 46 14.98 8.25 -28.11
C LEU A 46 15.22 7.60 -29.48
N VAL A 47 14.51 8.05 -30.51
CA VAL A 47 14.51 7.49 -31.85
C VAL A 47 15.86 7.66 -32.55
N ASP A 48 16.32 6.62 -33.23
CA ASP A 48 17.46 6.71 -34.16
C ASP A 48 17.05 7.45 -35.44
N MET A 49 17.61 8.63 -35.65
CA MET A 49 17.33 9.48 -36.81
C MET A 49 18.06 9.03 -38.08
N SER A 50 19.07 8.16 -37.98
CA SER A 50 19.83 7.66 -39.13
C SER A 50 19.04 6.61 -39.93
N VAL A 51 18.08 5.96 -39.28
CA VAL A 51 17.27 4.88 -39.84
C VAL A 51 15.86 5.37 -40.12
N SER A 52 15.37 5.13 -41.34
CA SER A 52 14.06 5.58 -41.75
C SER A 52 13.39 4.60 -42.71
N TYR A 53 12.09 4.37 -42.50
CA TYR A 53 11.30 3.39 -43.20
C TYR A 53 10.02 4.00 -43.80
N VAL A 54 9.46 3.28 -44.78
CA VAL A 54 8.16 3.57 -45.43
C VAL A 54 8.06 5.03 -45.87
N GLY A 55 8.78 5.37 -46.96
CA GLY A 55 8.72 6.71 -47.55
C GLY A 55 9.19 7.82 -46.61
N ASN A 56 10.18 7.50 -45.76
CA ASN A 56 10.79 8.42 -44.80
C ASN A 56 9.84 8.91 -43.68
N LYS A 57 8.77 8.16 -43.38
CA LYS A 57 7.72 8.56 -42.43
C LYS A 57 7.92 8.00 -41.02
N TYR A 58 8.64 6.89 -40.91
CA TYR A 58 8.85 6.20 -39.64
C TYR A 58 10.33 6.02 -39.36
N ASN A 59 10.70 6.16 -38.11
CA ASN A 59 12.03 5.83 -37.63
C ASN A 59 11.95 4.64 -36.66
N ALA A 60 13.10 4.15 -36.19
CA ALA A 60 13.18 3.05 -35.24
C ALA A 60 13.72 3.52 -33.87
N LEU A 61 13.29 2.84 -32.81
CA LEU A 61 13.99 2.88 -31.53
C LEU A 61 15.29 2.08 -31.59
N PRO A 62 16.27 2.44 -30.76
CA PRO A 62 17.36 1.55 -30.39
C PRO A 62 16.83 0.19 -29.93
N TRP A 63 17.59 -0.88 -30.25
CA TRP A 63 17.14 -2.24 -29.99
C TRP A 63 16.86 -2.50 -28.50
N LYS A 64 17.67 -1.93 -27.61
CA LYS A 64 17.51 -2.05 -26.16
C LYS A 64 16.13 -1.56 -25.72
N ASP A 65 15.80 -0.31 -25.99
CA ASP A 65 14.53 0.30 -25.59
C ASP A 65 13.32 -0.42 -26.24
N PHE A 66 13.47 -0.84 -27.50
CA PHE A 66 12.43 -1.61 -28.19
C PHE A 66 12.17 -2.97 -27.55
N VAL A 67 13.21 -3.66 -27.08
CA VAL A 67 13.09 -4.96 -26.41
C VAL A 67 12.55 -4.81 -25.01
N ASP A 68 12.98 -3.80 -24.25
CA ASP A 68 12.47 -3.52 -22.90
C ASP A 68 10.94 -3.31 -22.93
N ILE A 69 10.44 -2.48 -23.86
CA ILE A 69 8.99 -2.28 -24.05
C ILE A 69 8.27 -3.60 -24.38
N LYS A 70 8.90 -4.49 -25.16
CA LYS A 70 8.32 -5.80 -25.50
C LYS A 70 8.29 -6.74 -24.31
N LEU A 71 9.32 -6.71 -23.45
CA LEU A 71 9.38 -7.52 -22.24
C LEU A 71 8.29 -7.07 -21.26
N ASP A 72 8.11 -5.76 -21.06
CA ASP A 72 7.03 -5.23 -20.23
C ASP A 72 5.65 -5.65 -20.76
N ALA A 73 5.43 -5.51 -22.07
CA ALA A 73 4.18 -5.95 -22.69
C ALA A 73 3.94 -7.46 -22.53
N ARG A 74 4.98 -8.28 -22.66
CA ARG A 74 4.89 -9.73 -22.44
C ARG A 74 4.56 -10.04 -20.98
N ASN A 75 5.24 -9.41 -20.04
CA ASN A 75 5.01 -9.61 -18.62
C ASN A 75 3.57 -9.25 -18.22
N LEU A 76 3.00 -8.18 -18.80
CA LEU A 76 1.60 -7.80 -18.58
C LEU A 76 0.60 -8.79 -19.20
N ILE A 77 0.95 -9.44 -20.31
CA ILE A 77 0.11 -10.49 -20.94
C ILE A 77 0.12 -11.77 -20.09
N GLU A 78 1.28 -12.11 -19.52
CA GLU A 78 1.48 -13.35 -18.74
C GLU A 78 1.17 -13.17 -17.24
N ALA A 79 0.94 -11.94 -16.77
CA ALA A 79 0.74 -11.64 -15.36
C ALA A 79 -0.53 -12.30 -14.79
N ASP A 80 -0.35 -13.05 -13.71
CA ASP A 80 -1.43 -13.65 -12.90
C ASP A 80 -1.44 -13.11 -11.46
N VAL A 81 -1.06 -11.84 -11.31
CA VAL A 81 -1.01 -11.15 -10.01
C VAL A 81 -1.97 -9.96 -10.02
N LYS A 82 -2.58 -9.68 -8.87
CA LYS A 82 -3.58 -8.61 -8.74
C LYS A 82 -2.99 -7.20 -8.73
N SER A 83 -1.68 -7.07 -8.48
CA SER A 83 -0.99 -5.78 -8.34
C SER A 83 0.41 -5.86 -8.92
N ALA A 84 0.88 -4.75 -9.46
CA ALA A 84 2.27 -4.56 -9.90
C ALA A 84 3.20 -4.15 -8.74
N LEU A 85 2.67 -3.97 -7.54
CA LEU A 85 3.48 -3.64 -6.35
C LEU A 85 4.30 -4.85 -5.92
N THR A 86 5.54 -4.59 -5.54
CA THR A 86 6.42 -5.57 -4.90
C THR A 86 5.99 -5.82 -3.45
N ASP A 87 6.78 -6.62 -2.72
CA ASP A 87 6.55 -6.89 -1.31
C ASP A 87 6.38 -5.61 -0.48
N LEU A 88 5.33 -5.57 0.36
CA LEU A 88 4.95 -4.42 1.17
C LEU A 88 5.20 -4.74 2.65
N ASP A 89 6.38 -4.40 3.15
CA ASP A 89 6.85 -4.72 4.51
C ASP A 89 6.40 -3.71 5.59
N TRP A 90 5.72 -2.62 5.21
CA TRP A 90 5.46 -1.49 6.10
C TRP A 90 4.12 -1.56 6.86
N PHE A 91 3.23 -2.49 6.52
CA PHE A 91 1.94 -2.63 7.21
C PHE A 91 2.11 -2.91 8.71
N GLY A 92 3.08 -3.73 9.09
CA GLY A 92 3.41 -3.99 10.50
C GLY A 92 3.84 -2.73 11.25
N LYS A 93 4.59 -1.84 10.60
CA LYS A 93 5.05 -0.56 11.16
C LYS A 93 3.86 0.38 11.40
N VAL A 94 2.92 0.44 10.45
CA VAL A 94 1.70 1.25 10.60
C VAL A 94 0.83 0.73 11.73
N ASN A 95 0.67 -0.59 11.85
CA ASN A 95 -0.10 -1.18 12.95
C ASN A 95 0.55 -0.90 14.32
N ALA A 96 1.88 -1.04 14.41
CA ALA A 96 2.62 -0.73 15.63
C ALA A 96 2.47 0.74 16.04
N LEU A 97 2.54 1.66 15.06
CA LEU A 97 2.31 3.08 15.30
C LEU A 97 0.88 3.35 15.81
N TYR A 98 -0.12 2.73 15.17
CA TYR A 98 -1.52 2.87 15.57
C TYR A 98 -1.74 2.38 17.01
N ALA A 99 -1.28 1.17 17.32
CA ALA A 99 -1.39 0.60 18.66
C ALA A 99 -0.68 1.48 19.71
N GLY A 100 0.55 1.91 19.42
CA GLY A 100 1.31 2.78 20.32
C GLY A 100 0.60 4.11 20.59
N LYS A 101 0.04 4.75 19.55
CA LYS A 101 -0.71 6.02 19.70
C LYS A 101 -2.02 5.84 20.44
N GLN A 102 -2.71 4.72 20.26
CA GLN A 102 -3.88 4.39 21.05
C GLN A 102 -3.51 4.26 22.54
N THR A 103 -2.45 3.54 22.87
CA THR A 103 -2.02 3.35 24.27
C THR A 103 -1.56 4.67 24.90
N GLU A 104 -0.81 5.50 24.16
CA GLU A 104 -0.43 6.85 24.63
C GLU A 104 -1.66 7.69 24.98
N ALA A 105 -2.71 7.65 24.16
CA ALA A 105 -3.95 8.39 24.41
C ALA A 105 -4.71 7.85 25.63
N GLU A 106 -4.80 6.52 25.77
CA GLU A 106 -5.43 5.89 26.94
C GLU A 106 -4.71 6.27 28.25
N ILE A 107 -3.37 6.29 28.24
CA ILE A 107 -2.56 6.69 29.40
C ILE A 107 -2.72 8.18 29.70
N ASP A 108 -2.69 9.05 28.69
CA ASP A 108 -2.84 10.50 28.87
C ASP A 108 -4.23 10.86 29.45
N VAL A 109 -5.29 10.18 29.00
CA VAL A 109 -6.63 10.34 29.59
C VAL A 109 -6.65 9.86 31.04
N ALA A 110 -6.09 8.70 31.34
CA ALA A 110 -6.04 8.16 32.71
C ALA A 110 -5.25 9.08 33.66
N ALA A 111 -4.12 9.64 33.22
CA ALA A 111 -3.32 10.57 34.00
C ALA A 111 -4.12 11.85 34.36
N LYS A 112 -4.89 12.37 33.40
CA LYS A 112 -5.74 13.56 33.61
C LYS A 112 -6.95 13.28 34.51
N THR A 113 -7.53 12.08 34.46
CA THR A 113 -8.67 11.72 35.30
C THR A 113 -8.27 11.40 36.74
N ILE A 114 -7.15 10.70 36.97
CA ILE A 114 -6.65 10.41 38.32
C ILE A 114 -6.26 11.71 39.06
N GLY A 115 -5.66 12.68 38.36
CA GLY A 115 -5.34 14.00 38.94
C GLY A 115 -6.57 14.84 39.32
N ALA A 116 -7.76 14.49 38.83
CA ALA A 116 -9.01 15.20 39.10
C ALA A 116 -9.84 14.55 40.23
N ILE A 117 -9.44 13.38 40.74
CA ILE A 117 -10.14 12.71 41.84
C ILE A 117 -9.75 13.39 43.16
N LYS A 118 -10.69 14.12 43.77
CA LYS A 118 -10.57 14.55 45.18
C LYS A 118 -10.49 13.32 46.09
N PRO A 119 -9.63 13.31 47.11
CA PRO A 119 -9.56 12.18 48.04
C PRO A 119 -10.89 12.03 48.79
N GLU A 120 -11.59 10.92 48.58
CA GLU A 120 -12.72 10.52 49.42
C GLU A 120 -12.19 9.82 50.67
N SER A 121 -12.61 10.29 51.86
CA SER A 121 -12.28 9.64 53.13
C SER A 121 -13.13 8.39 53.31
N HIS A 122 -12.50 7.22 53.27
CA HIS A 122 -13.15 5.98 53.69
C HIS A 122 -12.97 5.82 55.22
N PRO A 123 -14.05 5.69 56.02
CA PRO A 123 -13.92 5.47 57.46
C PRO A 123 -13.41 4.04 57.73
N ASP A 124 -12.42 3.95 58.63
CA ASP A 124 -11.67 2.74 58.97
C ASP A 124 -12.58 1.61 59.48
N LEU A 125 -12.46 0.43 58.88
CA LEU A 125 -12.97 -0.83 59.44
C LEU A 125 -12.10 -1.20 60.64
N GLU A 126 -12.57 -0.89 61.85
CA GLU A 126 -11.95 -1.33 63.09
C GLU A 126 -11.77 -2.85 63.13
N VAL A 127 -10.50 -3.26 63.21
CA VAL A 127 -10.05 -4.63 63.43
C VAL A 127 -10.43 -5.05 64.85
N VAL A 128 -11.51 -5.81 65.00
CA VAL A 128 -11.88 -6.48 66.26
C VAL A 128 -10.90 -7.63 66.52
N ARG A 129 -9.85 -7.34 67.30
CA ARG A 129 -9.03 -8.34 67.99
C ARG A 129 -9.40 -8.30 69.48
N ASP A 130 -10.15 -9.31 69.94
CA ASP A 130 -9.94 -9.98 71.23
C ASP A 130 -11.09 -10.93 71.59
N ARG A 131 -10.79 -12.24 71.64
CA ARG A 131 -10.94 -13.09 72.83
C ARG A 131 -10.67 -14.55 72.47
N GLN A 132 -9.59 -15.10 73.03
CA GLN A 132 -9.44 -16.53 73.21
C GLN A 132 -10.55 -17.05 74.14
N VAL A 133 -11.25 -18.12 73.73
CA VAL A 133 -11.71 -19.17 74.65
C VAL A 133 -11.60 -20.52 73.95
N SER A 134 -10.93 -21.43 74.64
CA SER A 134 -10.68 -22.83 74.32
C SER A 134 -11.93 -23.70 74.22
N HIS A 135 -12.08 -24.45 73.13
CA HIS A 135 -12.56 -25.85 73.19
C HIS A 135 -12.30 -26.58 71.87
N ARG A 136 -11.46 -27.64 71.91
CA ARG A 136 -11.42 -28.68 70.88
C ARG A 136 -12.62 -29.62 71.10
N PRO A 137 -13.12 -30.24 70.02
CA PRO A 137 -13.08 -31.69 70.05
C PRO A 137 -12.47 -32.28 68.76
N ASP A 138 -11.79 -33.41 68.96
CA ASP A 138 -11.14 -34.22 67.96
C ASP A 138 -12.12 -34.73 66.89
N VAL A 139 -11.73 -34.63 65.62
CA VAL A 139 -12.25 -35.47 64.54
C VAL A 139 -11.06 -36.03 63.78
N THR A 140 -10.98 -37.35 63.76
CA THR A 140 -9.87 -38.15 63.23
C THR A 140 -9.90 -38.25 61.71
N LEU A 141 -8.72 -38.50 61.13
CA LEU A 141 -8.38 -38.63 59.70
C LEU A 141 -9.17 -39.68 58.88
N SER A 142 -10.23 -40.24 59.42
CA SER A 142 -11.09 -41.26 58.78
C SER A 142 -12.22 -40.69 57.93
N ASP A 143 -12.50 -39.38 57.99
CA ASP A 143 -13.65 -38.76 57.30
C ASP A 143 -13.32 -38.15 55.93
N LEU A 144 -12.09 -38.31 55.43
CA LEU A 144 -11.61 -37.71 54.16
C LEU A 144 -11.36 -38.70 53.03
N LEU A 145 -11.89 -39.92 53.11
CA LEU A 145 -11.89 -40.89 52.01
C LEU A 145 -13.26 -41.56 51.83
N LYS A 146 -14.20 -40.82 51.25
CA LYS A 146 -15.26 -41.33 50.35
C LYS A 146 -15.56 -40.29 49.28
#